data_AF-A0A2D6W0Z0-F1
#
_entry.id   AF-A0A2D6W0Z0-F1
#
_cell.length_a   1.000
_cell.length_b   1.000
_cell.length_c   1.000
_cell.angle_alpha   90.00
_cell.angle_beta   90.00
_cell.angle_gamma   90.00
#
_symmetry.space_group_name_H-M   'P 1'
#
loop_
_entity.id
_entity.type
_entity.pdbx_description
1 polymer ?
#
loop_
_entity_poly.entity_id
_entity_poly.type
_entity_poly.pdbx_seq_one_letter_code
_entity_poly.pdbx_strand_id
1 'polypeptide(L)'
;VTDDGDVSYDLEAEYDWLLTQRLILQGRGETLVAFSDVEEWGVGSGINNVGLGLRLRYHFSREFAPYVGVSYTRFLGNTKDLREREGEDVESSSFVAGVRWWF
;
A
#
# COMPACT_ATOMS: atom_id res chain seq x y z
N VAL A 1 -3.85 4.69 -18.48
CA VAL A 1 -3.44 4.75 -19.90
C VAL A 1 -2.44 5.86 -20.00
N THR A 2 -1.17 5.51 -19.99
CA THR A 2 -0.09 6.42 -20.35
C THR A 2 0.45 5.87 -21.66
N ASP A 3 0.58 6.75 -22.65
CA ASP A 3 1.02 6.48 -24.01
C ASP A 3 2.35 5.73 -24.06
N ASP A 4 2.33 4.39 -24.03
CA ASP A 4 3.27 3.48 -24.72
C ASP A 4 2.89 2.00 -24.46
N GLY A 5 1.63 1.56 -24.71
CA GLY A 5 1.29 0.12 -24.56
C GLY A 5 1.45 -0.48 -23.15
N ASP A 6 1.76 0.34 -22.16
CA ASP A 6 2.00 -0.05 -20.77
C ASP A 6 0.68 -0.03 -20.01
N VAL A 7 0.04 -1.19 -19.98
CA VAL A 7 -1.19 -1.40 -19.21
C VAL A 7 -0.78 -1.94 -17.85
N SER A 8 -0.94 -1.10 -16.82
CA SER A 8 -0.91 -1.52 -15.42
C SER A 8 -2.28 -1.35 -14.78
N TYR A 9 -2.54 -2.15 -13.77
CA TYR A 9 -3.76 -2.14 -12.98
C TYR A 9 -3.38 -2.16 -11.50
N ASP A 10 -3.87 -1.18 -10.76
CA ASP A 10 -3.74 -1.13 -9.30
C ASP A 10 -5.07 -1.55 -8.68
N LEU A 11 -5.02 -2.62 -7.90
CA LEU A 11 -6.17 -3.15 -7.17
C LEU A 11 -6.02 -2.82 -5.69
N GLU A 12 -6.95 -2.01 -5.19
CA GLU A 12 -7.02 -1.66 -3.78
C GLU A 12 -8.31 -2.21 -3.14
N ALA A 13 -8.19 -2.80 -1.96
CA ALA A 13 -9.30 -3.21 -1.12
C ALA A 13 -9.12 -2.65 0.29
N GLU A 14 -10.17 -2.03 0.84
CA GLU A 14 -10.17 -1.51 2.21
C GLU A 14 -11.36 -2.03 3.01
N TYR A 15 -11.18 -2.15 4.33
CA TYR A 15 -12.22 -2.54 5.26
C TYR A 15 -12.07 -1.84 6.60
N ASP A 16 -13.15 -1.19 7.06
CA ASP A 16 -13.22 -0.51 8.35
C ASP A 16 -13.95 -1.37 9.40
N TRP A 17 -13.20 -1.89 10.37
CA TRP A 17 -13.74 -2.53 11.57
C TRP A 17 -14.01 -1.50 12.66
N LEU A 18 -15.28 -1.36 13.05
CA LEU A 18 -15.69 -0.58 14.21
C LEU A 18 -15.45 -1.38 15.49
N LEU A 19 -14.26 -1.26 16.08
CA LEU A 19 -13.91 -1.96 17.32
C LEU A 19 -14.68 -1.39 18.51
N THR A 20 -14.88 -0.06 18.55
CA THR A 20 -15.73 0.63 19.52
C THR A 20 -16.44 1.81 18.86
N GLN A 21 -17.27 2.55 19.61
CA GLN A 21 -17.89 3.80 19.14
C GLN A 21 -16.87 4.90 18.78
N ARG A 22 -15.59 4.73 19.15
CA ARG A 22 -14.52 5.71 18.95
C ARG A 22 -13.24 5.13 18.34
N LEU A 23 -13.12 3.79 18.23
CA LEU A 23 -11.92 3.11 17.76
C LEU A 23 -12.25 2.35 16.47
N ILE A 24 -11.56 2.70 15.39
CA ILE A 24 -11.73 2.14 14.06
C ILE A 24 -10.40 1.51 13.65
N LEU A 25 -10.43 0.24 13.28
CA LEU A 25 -9.31 -0.43 12.64
C LEU A 25 -9.60 -0.53 11.14
N GLN A 26 -8.77 0.09 10.32
CA GLN A 26 -8.84 0.04 8.88
C GLN A 26 -7.79 -0.95 8.38
N GLY A 27 -8.24 -1.98 7.67
CA GLY A 27 -7.39 -2.85 6.87
C GLY A 27 -7.37 -2.39 5.43
N ARG A 28 -6.19 -2.41 4.81
CA ARG A 28 -5.97 -2.14 3.39
C ARG A 28 -5.18 -3.29 2.78
N GLY A 29 -5.58 -3.75 1.62
CA GLY A 29 -4.81 -4.64 0.76
C GLY A 29 -4.64 -3.96 -0.59
N GLU A 30 -3.44 -3.99 -1.13
CA GLU A 30 -3.15 -3.43 -2.45
C GLU A 30 -2.34 -4.43 -3.28
N THR A 31 -2.53 -4.43 -4.59
CA THR A 31 -1.71 -5.22 -5.50
C THR A 31 -1.64 -4.56 -6.86
N LEU A 32 -0.43 -4.42 -7.37
CA LEU A 32 -0.17 -3.89 -8.69
C LEU A 32 0.09 -5.04 -9.67
N VAL A 33 -0.61 -5.02 -10.79
CA VAL A 33 -0.47 -5.97 -11.88
C VAL A 33 -0.11 -5.21 -13.15
N ALA A 34 1.02 -5.53 -13.77
CA ALA A 34 1.41 -4.97 -15.06
C ALA A 34 1.30 -6.04 -16.15
N PHE A 35 0.77 -5.70 -17.31
CA PHE A 35 0.62 -6.63 -18.44
C PHE A 35 1.76 -6.52 -19.47
N SER A 36 2.63 -5.52 -19.32
CA SER A 36 3.80 -5.26 -20.16
C SER A 36 5.02 -5.06 -19.27
N ASP A 37 6.20 -5.54 -19.69
CA ASP A 37 7.46 -5.29 -19.01
C ASP A 37 7.90 -3.84 -19.26
N VAL A 38 8.00 -3.04 -18.20
CA VAL A 38 8.48 -1.65 -18.28
C VAL A 38 9.82 -1.58 -17.55
N GLU A 39 10.89 -1.89 -18.28
CA GLU A 39 12.27 -1.83 -17.78
C GLU A 39 12.65 -0.44 -17.23
N GLU A 40 12.03 0.63 -17.75
CA GLU A 40 12.29 2.01 -17.30
C GLU A 40 11.78 2.31 -15.86
N TRP A 41 10.87 1.47 -15.33
CA TRP A 41 10.32 1.62 -13.97
C TRP A 41 10.70 0.44 -13.06
N GLY A 42 11.49 -0.52 -13.56
CA GLY A 42 11.84 -1.74 -12.83
C GLY A 42 10.64 -2.65 -12.56
N VAL A 43 9.57 -2.52 -13.34
CA VAL A 43 8.29 -3.21 -13.17
C VAL A 43 8.20 -4.28 -14.25
N GLY A 44 8.39 -5.54 -13.85
CA GLY A 44 8.20 -6.66 -14.76
C GLY A 44 6.72 -7.03 -14.94
N SER A 45 6.43 -7.74 -16.02
CA SER A 45 5.10 -8.24 -16.34
C SER A 45 4.61 -9.25 -15.28
N GLY A 46 3.31 -9.19 -14.95
CA GLY A 46 2.64 -9.99 -13.94
C GLY A 46 2.32 -9.24 -12.65
N ILE A 47 2.09 -10.01 -11.57
CA ILE A 47 1.87 -9.45 -10.23
C ILE A 47 3.20 -8.88 -9.75
N ASN A 48 3.24 -7.56 -9.64
CA ASN A 48 4.45 -6.81 -9.29
C ASN A 48 4.69 -6.78 -7.79
N ASN A 49 3.62 -6.57 -7.04
CA ASN A 49 3.68 -6.50 -5.60
C ASN A 49 2.35 -6.89 -4.96
N VAL A 50 2.45 -7.17 -3.66
CA VAL A 50 1.32 -7.27 -2.75
C VAL A 50 1.62 -6.42 -1.53
N GLY A 51 0.69 -5.54 -1.19
CA GLY A 51 0.75 -4.67 -0.03
C GLY A 51 -0.39 -4.96 0.94
N LEU A 52 -0.08 -4.88 2.22
CA LEU A 52 -1.01 -4.99 3.34
C LEU A 52 -0.77 -3.83 4.29
N GLY A 53 -1.84 -3.12 4.62
CA GLY A 53 -1.85 -2.00 5.55
C GLY A 53 -2.83 -2.22 6.68
N LEU A 54 -2.45 -1.82 7.88
CA LEU A 54 -3.33 -1.74 9.04
C LEU A 54 -3.20 -0.36 9.67
N ARG A 55 -4.33 0.32 9.87
CA ARG A 55 -4.38 1.65 10.48
C ARG A 55 -5.41 1.67 11.60
N LEU A 56 -4.97 2.03 12.79
CA LEU A 56 -5.81 2.24 13.94
C LEU A 56 -6.08 3.74 14.12
N ARG A 57 -7.35 4.11 14.13
CA ARG A 57 -7.81 5.49 14.29
C ARG A 57 -8.70 5.59 15.54
N TYR A 58 -8.40 6.55 16.41
CA TYR A 58 -9.16 6.77 17.63
C TYR A 58 -9.72 8.19 17.68
N HIS A 59 -11.03 8.33 17.89
CA HIS A 59 -11.72 9.61 18.05
C HIS A 59 -11.81 9.98 19.54
N PHE A 60 -10.91 10.85 20.02
CA PHE A 60 -11.04 11.41 21.37
C PHE A 60 -12.23 12.37 21.44
N SER A 61 -12.35 13.24 20.43
CA SER A 61 -13.47 14.15 20.19
C SER A 61 -13.80 14.15 18.69
N ARG A 62 -14.83 14.90 18.27
CA ARG A 62 -15.13 15.04 16.83
C ARG A 62 -13.99 15.79 16.13
N GLU A 63 -13.32 16.67 16.86
CA GLU A 63 -12.28 17.56 16.41
C GLU A 63 -10.89 16.93 16.47
N PHE A 64 -10.65 15.92 17.31
CA PHE A 64 -9.33 15.32 17.51
C PHE A 64 -9.35 13.81 17.32
N ALA A 65 -8.70 13.35 16.24
CA ALA A 65 -8.61 11.95 15.86
C ALA A 65 -7.17 11.52 15.51
N PRO A 66 -6.36 11.09 16.50
CA PRO A 66 -5.07 10.46 16.25
C PRO A 66 -5.23 9.12 15.55
N TYR A 67 -4.25 8.80 14.73
CA TYR A 67 -4.15 7.52 14.07
C TYR A 67 -2.71 7.05 14.01
N VAL A 68 -2.55 5.74 14.05
CA VAL A 68 -1.28 5.04 13.84
C VAL A 68 -1.50 3.93 12.83
N GLY A 69 -0.48 3.56 12.09
CA GLY A 69 -0.60 2.48 11.12
C GLY A 69 0.74 1.87 10.75
N VAL A 70 0.65 0.67 10.21
CA VAL A 70 1.76 -0.07 9.63
C VAL A 70 1.36 -0.47 8.21
N SER A 71 2.31 -0.43 7.30
CA SER A 71 2.14 -1.02 5.97
C SER A 71 3.34 -1.91 5.68
N TYR A 72 3.05 -2.97 4.95
CA TYR A 72 4.00 -3.95 4.51
C TYR A 72 3.75 -4.23 3.03
N THR A 73 4.78 -4.11 2.21
CA THR A 73 4.71 -4.37 0.77
C THR A 73 5.81 -5.35 0.41
N ARG A 74 5.47 -6.36 -0.38
CA ARG A 74 6.42 -7.33 -0.92
C ARG A 74 6.33 -7.34 -2.43
N PHE A 75 7.48 -7.23 -3.09
CA PHE A 75 7.60 -7.35 -4.53
C PHE A 75 7.64 -8.84 -4.94
N LEU A 76 7.03 -9.14 -6.07
CA LEU A 76 6.82 -10.49 -6.60
C LEU A 76 7.18 -10.54 -8.09
N GLY A 77 7.33 -11.74 -8.62
CA GLY A 77 7.58 -11.97 -10.05
C GLY A 77 8.87 -11.33 -10.56
N ASN A 78 8.85 -10.93 -11.83
CA ASN A 78 10.00 -10.32 -12.51
C ASN A 78 10.49 -9.04 -11.80
N THR A 79 9.61 -8.32 -11.12
CA THR A 79 9.91 -7.11 -10.33
C THR A 79 10.76 -7.41 -9.11
N LYS A 80 10.53 -8.56 -8.47
CA LYS A 80 11.42 -9.07 -7.40
C LYS A 80 12.81 -9.35 -7.95
N ASP A 81 12.88 -10.07 -9.06
CA ASP A 81 14.15 -10.49 -9.66
C ASP A 81 14.96 -9.29 -10.20
N LEU A 82 14.28 -8.24 -10.64
CA LEU A 82 14.91 -6.99 -11.04
C LEU A 82 15.48 -6.24 -9.83
N ARG A 83 14.70 -6.08 -8.76
CA ARG A 83 15.16 -5.49 -7.49
C ARG A 83 16.35 -6.24 -6.88
N GLU A 84 16.31 -7.57 -6.86
CA GLU A 84 17.42 -8.38 -6.33
C GLU A 84 18.71 -8.20 -7.16
N ARG A 85 18.61 -8.04 -8.47
CA ARG A 85 19.77 -7.77 -9.34
C ARG A 85 20.37 -6.38 -9.11
N GLU A 86 19.53 -5.41 -8.77
CA GLU A 86 19.93 -4.04 -8.44
C GLU A 86 20.40 -3.88 -6.99
N GLY A 87 20.26 -4.93 -6.17
CA GLY A 87 20.58 -4.89 -4.74
C GLY A 87 19.57 -4.10 -3.92
N GLU A 88 18.37 -3.88 -4.44
CA GLU A 88 17.26 -3.25 -3.74
C GLU A 88 16.52 -4.27 -2.84
N ASP A 89 15.85 -3.75 -1.80
CA ASP A 89 15.02 -4.58 -0.93
C ASP A 89 13.75 -5.05 -1.65
N VAL A 90 13.48 -6.35 -1.57
CA VAL A 90 12.26 -6.98 -2.12
C VAL A 90 11.03 -6.82 -1.23
N GLU A 91 11.20 -6.23 -0.05
CA GLU A 91 10.14 -5.93 0.89
C GLU A 91 10.33 -4.55 1.53
N SER A 92 9.22 -3.88 1.80
CA SER A 92 9.20 -2.56 2.42
C SER A 92 8.20 -2.56 3.56
N SER A 93 8.64 -2.10 4.72
CA SER A 93 7.78 -1.90 5.90
C SER A 93 7.80 -0.44 6.29
N SER A 94 6.62 0.15 6.50
CA SER A 94 6.49 1.53 6.93
C SER A 94 5.59 1.64 8.15
N PHE A 95 5.92 2.58 9.03
CA PHE A 95 5.09 2.96 10.17
C PHE A 95 4.68 4.42 10.00
N VAL A 96 3.40 4.71 10.25
CA VAL A 96 2.85 6.06 10.19
C VAL A 96 2.16 6.38 11.51
N ALA A 97 2.37 7.60 12.00
CA ALA A 97 1.59 8.17 13.08
C ALA A 97 1.20 9.59 12.70
N GLY A 98 -0.05 9.96 12.96
CA GLY A 98 -0.57 11.27 12.63
C GLY A 98 -1.76 11.65 13.49
N VAL A 99 -2.14 12.92 13.41
CA VAL A 99 -3.29 13.46 14.12
C VAL A 99 -4.13 14.26 13.14
N ARG A 100 -5.42 13.95 13.08
CA ARG A 100 -6.40 14.79 12.38
C ARG A 100 -7.00 15.77 13.38
N TRP A 101 -6.92 17.06 13.07
CA TRP A 101 -7.59 18.14 13.82
C TRP A 101 -8.33 19.09 12.87
N TRP A 102 -9.57 19.46 13.22
CA TRP A 102 -10.33 20.57 12.60
C TRP A 102 -11.00 21.45 13.68
N PHE A 103 -11.31 22.72 13.37
CA PHE A 103 -11.98 23.71 14.25
C PHE A 103 -13.33 24.15 13.70
#